data_AF-A0A2C9LIS5-F1
#
_entry.id   AF-A0A2C9LIS5-F1
#
_cell.length_a   1.000
_cell.length_b   1.000
_cell.length_c   1.000
_cell.angle_alpha   90.00
_cell.angle_beta   90.00
_cell.angle_gamma   90.00
#
_symmetry.space_group_name_H-M   'P 1'
#
loop_
_entity.id
_entity.type
_entity.pdbx_description
1 polymer ?
#
loop_
_entity_poly.entity_id
_entity_poly.type
_entity_poly.pdbx_seq_one_letter_code
_entity_poly.pdbx_strand_id
1 'polypeptide(L)'
;LETPVRCEGNVEQWLDTLMNEQQKSLHGIIREAFRAVCASEFELYTFLNNFPAQIGLLGIQILWTKTSEDALKAAKFDKKFMINANNYFLNLLNMLISKTTEDLKPMERVKYETLITIHVHQRDIFDDLTKRNVNSLSSFDWLKQARFYFNEETDVCHVDITDVVFVYQNEYLGCTDRLVITPLTD
;
A
#
# COMPACT_ATOMS: atom_id res chain seq x y z
N LEU A 1 7.10 -10.97 -16.67
CA LEU A 1 7.89 -9.96 -17.40
C LEU A 1 7.04 -9.48 -18.56
N GLU A 2 6.96 -8.18 -18.79
CA GLU A 2 6.28 -7.59 -19.95
C GLU A 2 6.98 -8.02 -21.25
N THR A 3 8.32 -7.98 -21.25
CA THR A 3 9.15 -8.44 -22.37
C THR A 3 9.95 -9.68 -21.97
N PRO A 4 9.97 -10.75 -22.79
CA PRO A 4 10.85 -11.90 -22.54
C PRO A 4 12.33 -11.50 -22.63
N VAL A 5 13.14 -11.92 -21.65
CA VAL A 5 14.60 -11.75 -21.64
C VAL A 5 15.26 -13.06 -22.02
N ARG A 6 16.09 -13.07 -23.08
CA ARG A 6 16.84 -14.25 -23.52
C ARG A 6 18.09 -14.42 -22.68
N CYS A 7 18.39 -15.67 -22.28
CA CYS A 7 19.62 -16.01 -21.57
C CYS A 7 20.76 -16.21 -22.58
N GLU A 8 21.41 -15.10 -22.95
CA GLU A 8 22.51 -15.08 -23.92
C GLU A 8 23.57 -14.04 -23.54
N GLY A 9 24.81 -14.23 -23.99
CA GLY A 9 25.92 -13.32 -23.73
C GLY A 9 26.62 -13.52 -22.39
N ASN A 10 27.31 -12.48 -21.91
CA ASN A 10 27.99 -12.49 -20.62
C ASN A 10 26.96 -12.52 -19.48
N VAL A 11 27.21 -13.33 -18.45
CA VAL A 11 26.32 -13.51 -17.30
C VAL A 11 25.95 -12.19 -16.63
N GLU A 12 26.88 -11.26 -16.47
CA GLU A 12 26.62 -9.97 -15.81
C GLU A 12 25.66 -9.11 -16.64
N GLN A 13 25.88 -9.04 -17.96
CA GLN A 13 25.00 -8.30 -18.87
C GLN A 13 23.60 -8.90 -18.95
N TRP A 14 23.51 -10.24 -18.92
CA TRP A 14 22.22 -10.92 -18.89
C TRP A 14 21.46 -10.65 -17.59
N LEU A 15 22.13 -10.74 -16.43
CA LEU A 15 21.54 -10.45 -15.13
C LEU A 15 21.06 -8.99 -15.04
N ASP A 16 21.87 -8.03 -15.50
CA ASP A 16 21.48 -6.62 -15.53
C ASP A 16 20.24 -6.39 -16.41
N THR A 17 20.19 -7.05 -17.58
CA THR A 17 19.04 -6.94 -18.49
C THR A 17 17.78 -7.54 -17.84
N LEU A 18 17.92 -8.69 -17.19
CA LEU A 18 16.82 -9.36 -16.49
C LEU A 18 16.29 -8.51 -15.33
N MET A 19 17.19 -7.94 -14.52
CA MET A 19 16.84 -7.06 -13.41
C MET A 19 16.07 -5.83 -13.88
N ASN A 20 16.59 -5.13 -14.89
CA ASN A 20 15.95 -3.94 -15.44
C ASN A 20 14.55 -4.24 -15.99
N GLU A 21 14.39 -5.35 -16.72
CA GLU A 21 13.08 -5.74 -17.26
C GLU A 21 12.10 -6.18 -16.16
N GLN A 22 12.61 -6.83 -15.10
CA GLN A 22 11.81 -7.21 -13.94
C GLN A 22 11.31 -5.99 -13.17
N GLN A 23 12.16 -4.98 -12.94
CA GLN A 23 11.77 -3.72 -12.31
C GLN A 23 10.76 -2.95 -13.16
N LYS A 24 11.01 -2.85 -14.47
CA LYS A 24 10.09 -2.20 -15.42
C LYS A 24 8.72 -2.88 -15.45
N SER A 25 8.70 -4.22 -15.52
CA SER A 25 7.46 -4.99 -15.50
C SER A 25 6.67 -4.76 -14.21
N LEU A 26 7.36 -4.73 -13.06
CA LEU A 26 6.70 -4.47 -11.78
C LEU A 26 6.15 -3.05 -11.72
N HIS A 27 6.89 -2.06 -12.23
CA HIS A 27 6.46 -0.67 -12.32
C HIS A 27 5.18 -0.51 -13.15
N GLY A 28 5.07 -1.22 -14.28
CA GLY A 28 3.85 -1.28 -15.09
C GLY A 28 2.65 -1.75 -14.28
N ILE A 29 2.81 -2.84 -13.53
CA ILE A 29 1.76 -3.39 -12.65
C ILE A 29 1.40 -2.42 -11.51
N ILE A 30 2.39 -1.72 -10.93
CA ILE A 30 2.16 -0.69 -9.89
C ILE A 30 1.32 0.46 -10.45
N ARG A 31 1.61 0.92 -11.66
CA ARG A 31 0.83 1.97 -12.33
C ARG A 31 -0.63 1.55 -12.55
N GLU A 32 -0.85 0.31 -13.00
CA GLU A 32 -2.20 -0.25 -13.15
C GLU A 32 -2.92 -0.37 -11.81
N ALA A 33 -2.23 -0.82 -10.77
CA ALA A 33 -2.77 -0.93 -9.43
C ALA A 33 -3.16 0.43 -8.84
N PHE A 34 -2.33 1.46 -9.02
CA PHE A 34 -2.65 2.82 -8.61
C PHE A 34 -3.94 3.33 -9.26
N ARG A 35 -4.10 3.12 -10.57
CA ARG A 35 -5.31 3.50 -11.31
C ARG A 35 -6.54 2.76 -10.80
N ALA A 36 -6.40 1.47 -10.50
CA ALA A 36 -7.48 0.68 -9.91
C ALA A 36 -7.89 1.22 -8.53
N VAL A 37 -6.92 1.55 -7.66
CA VAL A 37 -7.16 2.16 -6.34
C VAL A 37 -7.86 3.52 -6.45
N CYS A 38 -7.55 4.32 -7.47
CA CYS A 38 -8.16 5.63 -7.67
C CYS A 38 -9.52 5.59 -8.41
N ALA A 39 -9.97 4.41 -8.85
CA ALA A 39 -11.24 4.28 -9.54
C ALA A 39 -12.42 4.55 -8.60
N SER A 40 -13.50 5.13 -9.13
CA SER A 40 -14.70 5.47 -8.35
C SER A 40 -15.41 4.24 -7.77
N GLU A 41 -15.27 3.08 -8.42
CA GLU A 41 -15.91 1.80 -8.05
C GLU A 41 -14.90 0.82 -7.41
N PHE A 42 -13.89 1.34 -6.68
CA PHE A 42 -12.89 0.50 -6.05
C PHE A 42 -13.50 -0.52 -5.07
N GLU A 43 -13.20 -1.80 -5.30
CA GLU A 43 -13.58 -2.92 -4.44
C GLU A 43 -12.33 -3.73 -4.08
N LEU A 44 -12.02 -3.79 -2.78
CA LEU A 44 -10.73 -4.30 -2.30
C LEU A 44 -10.55 -5.78 -2.61
N TYR A 45 -11.58 -6.62 -2.49
CA TYR A 45 -11.44 -8.06 -2.75
C TYR A 45 -11.12 -8.35 -4.22
N THR A 46 -11.82 -7.69 -5.14
CA THR A 46 -11.58 -7.78 -6.59
C THR A 46 -10.18 -7.27 -6.93
N PHE A 47 -9.76 -6.15 -6.33
CA PHE A 47 -8.41 -5.64 -6.46
C PHE A 47 -7.36 -6.68 -6.02
N LEU A 48 -7.52 -7.25 -4.83
CA LEU A 48 -6.58 -8.24 -4.30
C LEU A 48 -6.53 -9.54 -5.11
N ASN A 49 -7.59 -9.90 -5.83
CA ASN A 49 -7.59 -11.06 -6.72
C ASN A 49 -6.91 -10.79 -8.07
N ASN A 50 -6.91 -9.53 -8.51
CA ASN A 50 -6.35 -9.14 -9.80
C ASN A 50 -4.85 -8.82 -9.75
N PHE A 51 -4.33 -8.49 -8.56
CA PHE A 51 -2.93 -8.08 -8.40
C PHE A 51 -2.11 -9.07 -7.55
N PRO A 52 -0.80 -9.21 -7.81
CA PRO A 52 0.10 -10.00 -6.96
C PRO A 52 0.09 -9.50 -5.51
N ALA A 53 0.35 -10.39 -4.54
CA ALA A 53 0.28 -10.06 -3.11
C ALA A 53 1.07 -8.79 -2.72
N GLN A 54 2.29 -8.64 -3.23
CA GLN A 54 3.11 -7.44 -3.01
C GLN A 54 2.44 -6.16 -3.50
N ILE A 55 1.79 -6.22 -4.67
CA ILE A 55 1.09 -5.08 -5.26
C ILE A 55 -0.23 -4.82 -4.53
N GLY A 56 -0.91 -5.87 -4.08
CA GLY A 56 -2.06 -5.76 -3.18
C GLY A 56 -1.72 -4.99 -1.90
N LEU A 57 -0.55 -5.29 -1.31
CA LEU A 57 -0.03 -4.58 -0.14
C LEU A 57 0.33 -3.12 -0.46
N LEU A 58 1.04 -2.86 -1.55
CA LEU A 58 1.33 -1.48 -1.94
C LEU A 58 0.04 -0.68 -2.19
N GLY A 59 -0.95 -1.30 -2.86
CA GLY A 59 -2.24 -0.70 -3.15
C GLY A 59 -3.04 -0.33 -1.90
N ILE A 60 -3.08 -1.20 -0.87
CA ILE A 60 -3.77 -0.87 0.38
C ILE A 60 -3.07 0.28 1.13
N GLN A 61 -1.72 0.35 1.05
CA GLN A 61 -0.95 1.45 1.67
C GLN A 61 -1.16 2.79 0.96
N ILE A 62 -1.24 2.78 -0.37
CA ILE A 62 -1.60 3.96 -1.17
C ILE A 62 -3.04 4.39 -0.85
N LEU A 63 -3.98 3.44 -0.82
CA LEU A 63 -5.38 3.70 -0.49
C LEU A 63 -5.53 4.33 0.88
N TRP A 64 -4.84 3.80 1.89
CA TRP A 64 -4.82 4.35 3.23
C TRP A 64 -4.30 5.78 3.22
N THR A 65 -3.13 6.02 2.62
CA THR A 65 -2.52 7.35 2.53
C THR A 65 -3.49 8.36 1.91
N LYS A 66 -4.04 8.05 0.74
CA LYS A 66 -5.00 8.92 0.04
C LYS A 66 -6.24 9.20 0.88
N THR A 67 -6.87 8.16 1.42
CA THR A 67 -8.12 8.29 2.19
C THR A 67 -7.91 9.09 3.48
N SER A 68 -6.78 8.87 4.15
CA SER A 68 -6.41 9.61 5.35
C SER A 68 -6.15 11.08 5.06
N GLU A 69 -5.45 11.42 3.97
CA GLU A 69 -5.24 12.81 3.60
C GLU A 69 -6.55 13.52 3.23
N ASP A 70 -7.41 12.87 2.46
CA ASP A 70 -8.72 13.41 2.08
C ASP A 70 -9.55 13.70 3.33
N ALA A 71 -9.56 12.78 4.29
CA ALA A 71 -10.22 12.96 5.58
C ALA A 71 -9.61 14.09 6.41
N LEU A 72 -8.28 14.17 6.52
CA LEU A 72 -7.58 15.24 7.26
C LEU A 72 -7.84 16.63 6.66
N LYS A 73 -7.85 16.74 5.32
CA LYS A 73 -8.20 17.98 4.60
C LYS A 73 -9.64 18.39 4.90
N ALA A 74 -10.57 17.44 4.83
CA ALA A 74 -12.00 17.68 5.06
C ALA A 74 -12.36 17.91 6.54
N ALA A 75 -11.58 17.36 7.47
CA ALA A 75 -11.77 17.53 8.92
C ALA A 75 -11.67 18.98 9.40
N LYS A 76 -11.04 19.86 8.60
CA LYS A 76 -11.04 21.32 8.83
C LYS A 76 -12.44 21.93 8.77
N PHE A 77 -13.34 21.30 8.01
CA PHE A 77 -14.72 21.75 7.82
C PHE A 77 -15.70 20.90 8.64
N ASP A 78 -15.55 19.58 8.66
CA ASP A 78 -16.39 18.67 9.44
C ASP A 78 -15.59 17.47 9.98
N LYS A 79 -15.55 17.32 11.31
CA LYS A 79 -14.86 16.20 11.97
C LYS A 79 -15.43 14.83 11.62
N LYS A 80 -16.67 14.75 11.11
CA LYS A 80 -17.29 13.49 10.68
C LYS A 80 -16.49 12.80 9.57
N PHE A 81 -15.73 13.53 8.75
CA PHE A 81 -14.89 12.91 7.72
C PHE A 81 -13.84 11.96 8.29
N MET A 82 -13.25 12.28 9.45
CA MET A 82 -12.32 11.37 10.15
C MET A 82 -13.05 10.10 10.61
N ILE A 83 -14.25 10.24 11.19
CA ILE A 83 -15.05 9.10 11.65
C ILE A 83 -15.44 8.20 10.48
N ASN A 84 -15.85 8.79 9.35
CA ASN A 84 -16.23 8.06 8.15
C ASN A 84 -15.04 7.28 7.56
N ALA A 85 -13.86 7.91 7.49
CA ALA A 85 -12.64 7.23 7.05
C ALA A 85 -12.22 6.09 8.00
N ASN A 86 -12.33 6.29 9.31
CA ASN A 86 -12.02 5.24 10.29
C ASN A 86 -12.98 4.04 10.16
N ASN A 87 -14.28 4.30 9.94
CA ASN A 87 -15.27 3.26 9.65
C ASN A 87 -14.99 2.54 8.32
N TYR A 88 -14.54 3.28 7.29
CA TYR A 88 -14.13 2.70 6.02
C TYR A 88 -12.94 1.74 6.22
N PHE A 89 -11.90 2.15 6.96
CA PHE A 89 -10.78 1.27 7.28
C PHE A 89 -11.20 0.04 8.10
N LEU A 90 -12.13 0.19 9.04
CA LEU A 90 -12.69 -0.95 9.77
C LEU A 90 -13.43 -1.93 8.84
N ASN A 91 -14.19 -1.44 7.86
CA ASN A 91 -14.86 -2.30 6.89
C ASN A 91 -13.87 -3.07 6.02
N LEU A 92 -12.80 -2.42 5.55
CA LEU A 92 -11.73 -3.10 4.83
C LEU A 92 -11.06 -4.18 5.69
N LEU A 93 -10.77 -3.88 6.96
CA LEU A 93 -10.20 -4.84 7.90
C LEU A 93 -11.09 -6.06 8.09
N ASN A 94 -12.39 -5.84 8.32
CA ASN A 94 -13.36 -6.92 8.49
C ASN A 94 -13.50 -7.78 7.23
N MET A 95 -13.41 -7.18 6.04
CA MET A 95 -13.36 -7.94 4.79
C MET A 95 -12.13 -8.85 4.75
N LEU A 96 -10.94 -8.32 5.04
CA LEU A 96 -9.71 -9.12 5.09
C LEU A 96 -9.79 -10.26 6.13
N ILE A 97 -10.30 -9.98 7.32
CA ILE A 97 -10.51 -10.98 8.38
C ILE A 97 -11.52 -12.05 7.93
N SER A 98 -12.59 -11.66 7.25
CA SER A 98 -13.59 -12.63 6.76
C SER A 98 -12.95 -13.66 5.82
N LYS A 99 -11.96 -13.26 5.01
CA LYS A 99 -11.27 -14.16 4.08
C LYS A 99 -10.43 -15.22 4.78
N THR A 100 -9.87 -14.93 5.95
CA THR A 100 -9.06 -15.92 6.68
C THR A 100 -9.88 -17.04 7.32
N THR A 101 -11.20 -16.85 7.43
CA THR A 101 -12.15 -17.87 7.88
C THR A 101 -12.52 -18.89 6.79
N GLU A 102 -12.18 -18.59 5.53
CA GLU A 102 -12.38 -19.49 4.38
C GLU A 102 -11.24 -20.52 4.27
N ASP A 103 -11.45 -21.55 3.43
CA ASP A 103 -10.40 -22.52 3.11
C ASP A 103 -9.45 -21.95 2.06
N LEU A 104 -8.35 -21.34 2.53
CA LEU A 104 -7.36 -20.67 1.72
C LEU A 104 -6.15 -21.55 1.42
N LYS A 105 -5.63 -21.43 0.18
CA LYS A 105 -4.30 -21.94 -0.18
C LYS A 105 -3.22 -21.30 0.70
N PRO A 106 -2.09 -21.98 0.95
CA PRO A 106 -1.03 -21.46 1.83
C PRO A 106 -0.56 -20.03 1.48
N MET A 107 -0.34 -19.74 0.20
CA MET A 107 0.09 -18.40 -0.25
C MET A 107 -0.98 -17.32 -0.08
N GLU A 108 -2.26 -17.65 -0.29
CA GLU A 108 -3.37 -16.72 -0.05
C GLU A 108 -3.54 -16.45 1.45
N ARG A 109 -3.35 -17.46 2.29
CA ARG A 109 -3.37 -17.29 3.75
C ARG A 109 -2.30 -16.30 4.21
N VAL A 110 -1.05 -16.48 3.78
CA VAL A 110 0.07 -15.55 4.08
C VAL A 110 -0.23 -14.14 3.58
N LYS A 111 -0.80 -14.00 2.38
CA LYS A 111 -1.20 -12.71 1.80
C LYS A 111 -2.22 -12.00 2.69
N TYR A 112 -3.32 -12.66 3.07
CA TYR A 112 -4.35 -12.03 3.92
C TYR A 112 -3.84 -11.74 5.33
N GLU A 113 -3.04 -12.64 5.93
CA GLU A 113 -2.42 -12.39 7.24
C GLU A 113 -1.51 -11.15 7.19
N THR A 114 -0.67 -11.05 6.16
CA THR A 114 0.21 -9.88 5.94
C THR A 114 -0.59 -8.59 5.77
N LEU A 115 -1.65 -8.60 4.96
CA LEU A 115 -2.52 -7.44 4.76
C LEU A 115 -3.22 -7.02 6.06
N ILE A 116 -3.71 -7.98 6.85
CA ILE A 116 -4.32 -7.72 8.15
C ILE A 116 -3.32 -7.07 9.11
N THR A 117 -2.10 -7.61 9.22
CA THR A 117 -1.07 -7.06 10.11
C THR A 117 -0.79 -5.59 9.83
N ILE A 118 -0.63 -5.22 8.55
CA ILE A 118 -0.35 -3.83 8.16
C ILE A 118 -1.59 -2.95 8.37
N HIS A 119 -2.77 -3.44 7.97
CA HIS A 119 -3.99 -2.63 8.00
C HIS A 119 -4.52 -2.40 9.43
N VAL A 120 -4.28 -3.34 10.36
CA VAL A 120 -4.54 -3.13 11.81
C VAL A 120 -3.72 -1.96 12.32
N HIS A 121 -2.41 -1.97 12.06
CA HIS A 121 -1.51 -0.91 12.50
C HIS A 121 -1.89 0.46 11.90
N GLN A 122 -2.16 0.51 10.59
CA GLN A 122 -2.60 1.73 9.90
C GLN A 122 -3.93 2.28 10.45
N ARG A 123 -4.86 1.39 10.82
CA ARG A 123 -6.12 1.79 11.48
C ARG A 123 -5.87 2.32 12.88
N ASP A 124 -4.99 1.69 13.66
CA ASP A 124 -4.66 2.15 15.01
C ASP A 124 -4.02 3.55 14.99
N ILE A 125 -3.12 3.82 14.03
CA ILE A 125 -2.59 5.16 13.76
C ILE A 125 -3.73 6.15 13.48
N PHE A 126 -4.62 5.82 12.54
CA PHE A 126 -5.67 6.75 12.13
C PHE A 126 -6.71 7.02 13.23
N ASP A 127 -6.98 6.02 14.05
CA ASP A 127 -7.82 6.15 15.25
C ASP A 127 -7.16 7.08 16.29
N ASP A 128 -5.85 6.97 16.51
CA ASP A 128 -5.09 7.90 17.38
C ASP A 128 -5.11 9.34 16.83
N LEU A 129 -4.90 9.53 15.51
CA LEU A 129 -5.03 10.85 14.87
C LEU A 129 -6.43 11.46 15.09
N THR A 130 -7.46 10.63 14.98
CA THR A 130 -8.86 11.05 15.22
C THR A 130 -9.07 11.46 16.68
N LYS A 131 -8.60 10.64 17.64
CA LYS A 131 -8.69 10.93 19.08
C LYS A 131 -7.93 12.20 19.49
N ARG A 132 -6.78 12.44 18.87
CA ARG A 132 -5.96 13.65 19.06
C ARG A 132 -6.49 14.88 18.33
N ASN A 133 -7.57 14.75 17.56
CA ASN A 133 -8.15 15.82 16.74
C ASN A 133 -7.14 16.43 15.75
N VAL A 134 -6.26 15.61 15.16
CA VAL A 134 -5.34 16.05 14.11
C VAL A 134 -6.15 16.44 12.88
N ASN A 135 -5.92 17.64 12.35
CA ASN A 135 -6.66 18.22 11.21
C ASN A 135 -5.74 18.92 10.20
N SER A 136 -4.44 18.65 10.26
CA SER A 136 -3.45 19.22 9.35
C SER A 136 -2.50 18.15 8.84
N LEU A 137 -2.23 18.19 7.54
CA LEU A 137 -1.19 17.37 6.91
C LEU A 137 0.22 17.81 7.32
N SER A 138 0.37 19.00 7.89
CA SER A 138 1.64 19.46 8.45
C SER A 138 1.85 19.01 9.90
N SER A 139 0.90 18.27 10.49
CA SER A 139 1.04 17.77 11.86
C SER A 139 2.13 16.72 11.93
N PHE A 140 3.03 16.83 12.90
CA PHE A 140 4.07 15.82 13.11
C PHE A 140 3.49 14.42 13.34
N ASP A 141 2.33 14.29 14.01
CA ASP A 141 1.67 13.01 14.23
C ASP A 141 1.30 12.29 12.91
N TRP A 142 1.03 13.05 11.84
CA TRP A 142 0.82 12.54 10.48
C TRP A 142 2.14 12.39 9.71
N LEU A 143 3.01 13.41 9.77
CA LEU A 143 4.26 13.42 9.01
C LEU A 143 5.20 12.28 9.40
N LYS A 144 5.20 11.84 10.67
CA LYS A 144 6.05 10.73 11.12
C LYS A 144 5.65 9.37 10.53
N GLN A 145 4.47 9.25 9.94
CA GLN A 145 3.96 8.01 9.37
C GLN A 145 4.50 7.79 7.96
N ALA A 146 4.74 6.52 7.60
CA ALA A 146 5.04 6.15 6.22
C ALA A 146 3.82 6.30 5.31
N ARG A 147 3.98 7.12 4.28
CA ARG A 147 2.92 7.50 3.34
C ARG A 147 3.34 7.14 1.93
N PHE A 148 2.46 6.46 1.21
CA PHE A 148 2.76 5.87 -0.09
C PHE A 148 2.03 6.62 -1.18
N TYR A 149 2.78 7.00 -2.20
CA TYR A 149 2.28 7.82 -3.30
C TYR A 149 2.69 7.24 -4.64
N PHE A 150 1.88 7.54 -5.65
CA PHE A 150 2.24 7.37 -7.05
C PHE A 150 2.00 8.70 -7.74
N ASN A 151 3.05 9.27 -8.31
CA ASN A 151 2.95 10.50 -9.09
C ASN A 151 2.77 10.13 -10.56
N GLU A 152 1.60 10.42 -11.14
CA GLU A 152 1.31 10.11 -12.54
C GLU A 152 2.09 11.00 -13.53
N GLU A 153 2.47 12.21 -13.14
CA GLU A 153 3.21 13.14 -14.02
C GLU A 153 4.66 12.68 -14.18
N THR A 154 5.30 12.32 -13.08
CA THR A 154 6.69 11.81 -13.10
C THR A 154 6.76 10.32 -13.32
N ASP A 155 5.63 9.61 -13.22
CA ASP A 155 5.52 8.16 -13.29
C ASP A 155 6.40 7.45 -12.25
N VAL A 156 6.35 7.93 -10.99
CA VAL A 156 7.20 7.43 -9.89
C VAL A 156 6.36 7.08 -8.67
N CYS A 157 6.55 5.86 -8.16
CA CYS A 157 6.11 5.49 -6.82
C CYS A 157 7.15 5.93 -5.79
N HIS A 158 6.70 6.57 -4.73
CA HIS A 158 7.57 7.04 -3.65
C HIS A 158 6.90 6.89 -2.28
N VAL A 159 7.73 6.87 -1.25
CA VAL A 159 7.34 6.72 0.16
C VAL A 159 7.89 7.91 0.94
N ASP A 160 7.01 8.64 1.63
CA ASP A 160 7.40 9.79 2.44
C ASP A 160 7.31 9.45 3.92
N ILE A 161 8.36 9.80 4.64
CA ILE A 161 8.44 9.75 6.11
C ILE A 161 9.10 11.05 6.55
N THR A 162 8.43 11.80 7.41
CA THR A 162 8.82 13.15 7.84
C THR A 162 9.11 14.07 6.65
N ASP A 163 10.37 14.41 6.45
CA ASP A 163 10.98 15.27 5.45
C ASP A 163 11.83 14.47 4.44
N VAL A 164 11.80 13.14 4.51
CA VAL A 164 12.54 12.22 3.65
C VAL A 164 11.59 11.56 2.65
N VAL A 165 12.02 11.52 1.40
CA VAL A 165 11.30 10.88 0.28
C VAL A 165 12.16 9.74 -0.24
N PHE A 166 11.59 8.54 -0.30
CA PHE A 166 12.23 7.35 -0.86
C PHE A 166 11.57 6.95 -2.17
N VAL A 167 12.35 6.83 -3.24
CA VAL A 167 11.85 6.25 -4.50
C VAL A 167 11.70 4.74 -4.33
N TYR A 168 10.52 4.21 -4.65
CA TYR A 168 10.28 2.77 -4.62
C TYR A 168 11.10 2.09 -5.72
N GLN A 169 11.92 1.09 -5.35
CA GLN A 169 12.92 0.50 -6.24
C GLN A 169 12.38 -0.57 -7.20
N ASN A 170 11.07 -0.83 -7.17
CA ASN A 170 10.40 -1.81 -8.04
C ASN A 170 11.01 -3.24 -7.97
N GLU A 171 11.58 -3.60 -6.83
CA GLU A 171 12.08 -4.96 -6.58
C GLU A 171 10.94 -5.92 -6.27
N TYR A 172 10.93 -7.09 -6.91
CA TYR A 172 9.92 -8.12 -6.63
C TYR A 172 10.38 -9.00 -5.48
N LEU A 173 9.69 -8.88 -4.35
CA LEU A 173 9.94 -9.62 -3.11
C LEU A 173 8.94 -10.77 -2.93
N GLY A 174 7.82 -10.74 -3.63
CA GLY A 174 6.78 -11.78 -3.56
C GLY A 174 5.86 -11.65 -2.34
N CYS A 175 5.32 -12.78 -1.88
CA CYS A 175 4.40 -12.85 -0.75
C CYS A 175 5.18 -13.27 0.50
N THR A 176 5.65 -12.30 1.28
CA THR A 176 6.47 -12.52 2.48
C THR A 176 5.69 -12.16 3.74
N ASP A 177 5.84 -12.97 4.79
CA ASP A 177 5.31 -12.65 6.12
C ASP A 177 5.87 -11.31 6.62
N ARG A 178 5.05 -10.59 7.39
CA ARG A 178 5.45 -9.35 8.06
C ARG A 178 5.38 -9.52 9.57
N LEU A 179 6.40 -9.00 10.24
CA LEU A 179 6.36 -8.87 11.70
C LEU A 179 5.37 -7.78 12.09
N VAL A 180 4.74 -7.96 13.25
CA VAL A 180 3.83 -6.97 13.83
C VAL A 180 4.61 -5.69 14.13
N ILE A 181 4.06 -4.55 13.73
CA ILE A 181 4.64 -3.23 14.00
C ILE A 181 4.32 -2.85 15.43
N THR A 182 5.35 -2.49 16.19
CA THR A 182 5.27 -2.03 17.58
C THR A 182 5.74 -0.59 17.67
N PRO A 183 5.40 0.17 18.73
CA PRO A 183 5.89 1.54 18.92
C PRO A 183 7.43 1.68 18.95
N LEU A 184 8.18 0.59 19.14
CA LEU A 184 9.64 0.60 19.12
C LEU A 184 10.21 0.52 17.70
N THR A 185 9.42 -0.01 16.76
CA THR A 185 9.79 -0.24 15.35
C THR A 185 9.08 0.73 14.39
N ASP A 186 8.26 1.63 14.94
CA ASP A 186 7.48 2.66 14.25
C ASP A 186 8.29 3.96 14.07
#